data_AF-A0A2A5XJL0-F1
#
_entry.id   AF-A0A2A5XJL0-F1
#
_cell.length_a   1.000
_cell.length_b   1.000
_cell.length_c   1.000
_cell.angle_alpha   90.00
_cell.angle_beta   90.00
_cell.angle_gamma   90.00
#
_symmetry.space_group_name_H-M   'P 1'
#
loop_
_entity.id
_entity.type
_entity.pdbx_description
1 polymer ?
#
loop_
_entity_poly.entity_id
_entity_poly.type
_entity_poly.pdbx_seq_one_letter_code
_entity_poly.pdbx_strand_id
1 'polypeptide(L)'
;MQNVIEIIKLLLMKLKSPFILIGLLFVLWMLFFDSNSFLNHKRLSNDINQLKKDKQHYIEEIKKDSIALKELSIPEGLEKYAREKYHMKKENEEIFLIIE
;
A
#
# COMPACT_ATOMS: atom_id res chain seq x y z
N MET A 1 -26.27 7.76 -40.67
CA MET A 1 -24.89 8.30 -40.80
C MET A 1 -24.87 9.79 -41.14
N GLN A 2 -25.73 10.29 -42.04
CA GLN A 2 -25.78 11.73 -42.39
C GLN A 2 -26.08 12.66 -41.20
N ASN A 3 -27.00 12.29 -40.31
CA ASN A 3 -27.35 13.11 -39.13
C ASN A 3 -26.19 13.27 -38.14
N VAL A 4 -25.32 12.26 -38.01
CA VAL A 4 -24.13 12.33 -37.14
C VAL A 4 -23.11 13.30 -37.74
N ILE A 5 -22.93 13.28 -39.06
CA ILE A 5 -22.03 14.20 -39.77
C ILE A 5 -22.53 15.64 -39.66
N GLU A 6 -23.83 15.88 -39.73
CA GLU A 6 -24.41 17.22 -39.52
C GLU A 6 -24.24 17.72 -38.08
N ILE A 7 -24.46 16.86 -37.09
CA ILE A 7 -24.22 17.18 -35.68
C ILE A 7 -22.75 17.54 -35.45
N ILE A 8 -21.82 16.77 -36.02
CA ILE A 8 -20.38 17.05 -35.97
C ILE A 8 -20.04 18.39 -36.65
N LYS A 9 -20.64 18.69 -37.81
CA LYS A 9 -20.47 19.97 -38.51
C LYS A 9 -20.96 21.16 -37.69
N LEU A 10 -22.13 21.02 -37.05
CA LEU A 10 -22.71 22.05 -36.19
C LEU A 10 -21.83 22.30 -34.95
N LEU A 11 -21.30 21.22 -34.36
CA LEU A 11 -20.34 21.28 -33.25
C LEU A 11 -19.04 21.99 -33.66
N LEU A 12 -18.45 21.60 -34.79
CA LEU A 12 -17.24 22.22 -35.37
C LEU A 12 -17.43 23.70 -35.68
N MET A 13 -18.62 24.11 -36.11
CA MET A 13 -18.89 25.52 -36.41
C MET A 13 -18.95 26.38 -35.14
N LYS A 14 -19.46 25.84 -34.03
CA LYS A 14 -19.49 26.51 -32.73
C LYS A 14 -18.10 26.58 -32.07
N LEU A 15 -17.20 25.63 -32.35
CA LEU A 15 -15.82 25.59 -31.85
C LEU A 15 -14.93 26.76 -32.30
N LYS A 16 -15.35 27.58 -33.29
CA LYS A 16 -14.58 28.72 -33.79
C LYS A 16 -14.57 29.94 -32.85
N SER A 17 -15.41 29.97 -31.83
CA SER A 17 -15.37 31.06 -30.84
C SER A 17 -14.11 30.96 -29.98
N PRO A 18 -13.30 32.02 -29.85
CA PRO A 18 -12.09 32.00 -29.03
C PRO A 18 -12.39 31.66 -27.56
N PHE A 19 -13.59 32.02 -27.07
CA PHE A 19 -14.06 31.66 -25.73
C PHE A 19 -14.33 30.17 -25.55
N ILE A 20 -14.81 29.50 -26.61
CA ILE A 20 -15.02 28.04 -26.57
C ILE A 20 -13.68 27.32 -26.65
N LEU A 21 -12.75 27.82 -27.47
CA LEU A 21 -11.40 27.25 -27.60
C LEU A 21 -10.62 27.36 -26.28
N ILE A 22 -10.62 28.54 -25.64
CA ILE A 22 -9.95 28.74 -24.35
C ILE A 22 -10.61 27.91 -23.24
N GLY A 23 -11.94 27.78 -23.26
CA GLY A 23 -12.68 26.95 -22.31
C GLY A 23 -12.36 25.46 -22.48
N LEU A 24 -12.24 24.98 -23.71
CA LEU A 24 -11.89 23.58 -24.00
C LEU A 24 -10.45 23.29 -23.60
N LEU A 25 -9.53 24.22 -23.87
CA LEU A 25 -8.15 24.15 -23.38
C LEU A 25 -8.09 24.12 -21.85
N PHE A 26 -8.90 24.95 -21.18
CA PHE A 26 -9.00 24.98 -19.72
C PHE A 26 -9.56 23.67 -19.16
N VAL A 27 -10.60 23.10 -19.77
CA VAL A 27 -11.14 21.80 -19.35
C VAL A 27 -10.12 20.69 -19.56
N LEU A 28 -9.42 20.66 -20.69
CA LEU A 28 -8.34 19.70 -20.92
C LEU A 28 -7.22 19.86 -19.89
N TRP A 29 -6.85 21.10 -19.57
CA TRP A 29 -5.89 21.37 -18.50
C TRP A 29 -6.36 20.83 -17.15
N MET A 30 -7.61 21.10 -16.77
CA MET A 30 -8.22 20.63 -15.53
C MET A 30 -8.33 19.09 -15.44
N LEU A 31 -8.47 18.41 -16.57
CA LEU A 31 -8.57 16.95 -16.60
C LEU A 31 -7.21 16.25 -16.50
N PHE A 32 -6.18 16.79 -17.16
CA PHE A 32 -4.88 16.13 -17.32
C PHE A 32 -3.78 16.69 -16.43
N PHE A 33 -3.70 18.01 -16.29
CA PHE A 33 -2.57 18.70 -15.65
C PHE A 33 -2.90 19.27 -14.27
N ASP A 34 -4.18 19.38 -13.93
CA ASP A 34 -4.59 19.89 -12.63
C ASP A 34 -4.44 18.87 -11.49
N SER A 35 -4.21 19.41 -10.29
CA SER A 35 -4.00 18.66 -9.06
C SER A 35 -5.20 17.78 -8.67
N ASN A 36 -6.42 18.11 -9.12
CA ASN A 36 -7.62 17.31 -8.87
C ASN A 36 -7.91 16.27 -9.97
N SER A 37 -6.92 15.91 -10.79
CA SER A 37 -7.09 14.93 -11.86
C SER A 37 -7.51 13.55 -11.35
N PHE A 38 -8.23 12.81 -12.18
CA PHE A 38 -8.64 11.43 -11.90
C PHE A 38 -7.46 10.50 -11.58
N LEU A 39 -6.30 10.75 -12.20
CA LEU A 39 -5.05 10.02 -11.93
C LEU A 39 -4.60 10.19 -10.48
N ASN A 40 -4.70 11.41 -9.94
CA ASN A 40 -4.32 11.69 -8.56
C ASN A 40 -5.25 10.99 -7.56
N HIS A 41 -6.55 10.97 -7.81
CA HIS A 41 -7.52 10.23 -6.99
C HIS A 41 -7.25 8.72 -7.00
N LYS A 42 -6.92 8.14 -8.16
CA LYS A 42 -6.55 6.72 -8.26
C LYS A 42 -5.26 6.42 -7.49
N ARG A 43 -4.23 7.25 -7.63
CA ARG A 43 -2.96 7.10 -6.89
C ARG A 43 -3.19 7.17 -5.38
N LEU A 44 -3.90 8.20 -4.91
CA LEU A 44 -4.19 8.38 -3.50
C LEU A 44 -5.01 7.21 -2.93
N SER A 45 -5.97 6.69 -3.69
CA SER A 45 -6.75 5.51 -3.28
C SER A 45 -5.87 4.27 -3.11
N ASN A 46 -4.90 4.08 -4.00
CA ASN A 46 -3.92 3.00 -3.89
C ASN A 46 -3.02 3.19 -2.66
N ASP A 47 -2.54 4.41 -2.42
CA ASP A 47 -1.72 4.75 -1.25
C ASP A 47 -2.50 4.46 0.05
N ILE A 48 -3.78 4.83 0.11
CA ILE A 48 -4.66 4.53 1.25
C ILE A 48 -4.80 3.01 1.46
N ASN A 49 -4.98 2.25 0.39
CA ASN A 49 -5.11 0.79 0.49
C ASN A 49 -3.80 0.14 0.95
N GLN A 50 -2.65 0.61 0.46
CA GLN A 50 -1.34 0.16 0.89
C GLN A 50 -1.12 0.46 2.38
N LEU A 51 -1.37 1.70 2.81
CA LEU A 51 -1.25 2.10 4.22
C LEU A 51 -2.15 1.27 5.15
N LYS A 52 -3.36 0.94 4.72
CA LYS A 52 -4.27 0.05 5.48
C LYS A 52 -3.70 -1.36 5.61
N LYS A 53 -3.14 -1.90 4.53
CA LYS A 53 -2.49 -3.22 4.53
C LYS A 53 -1.28 -3.24 5.44
N ASP A 54 -0.42 -2.22 5.36
CA ASP A 54 0.77 -2.09 6.18
C ASP A 54 0.39 -1.95 7.67
N LYS A 55 -0.63 -1.14 7.97
CA LYS A 55 -1.18 -1.03 9.32
C LYS A 55 -1.62 -2.39 9.88
N GLN A 56 -2.38 -3.16 9.10
CA GLN A 56 -2.86 -4.48 9.53
C GLN A 56 -1.68 -5.43 9.77
N HIS A 57 -0.71 -5.44 8.86
CA HIS A 57 0.50 -6.25 9.00
C HIS A 57 1.27 -5.92 10.29
N TYR A 58 1.52 -4.64 10.58
CA TYR A 58 2.23 -4.25 11.79
C TYR A 58 1.46 -4.56 13.07
N ILE A 59 0.13 -4.44 13.07
CA ILE A 59 -0.69 -4.84 14.24
C ILE A 59 -0.52 -6.34 14.52
N GLU A 60 -0.48 -7.18 13.48
CA GLU A 60 -0.29 -8.62 13.61
C GLU A 60 1.11 -8.98 14.10
N GLU A 61 2.15 -8.33 13.56
CA GLU A 61 3.54 -8.52 14.02
C GLU A 61 3.72 -8.08 15.46
N ILE A 62 3.22 -6.90 15.85
CA ILE A 62 3.25 -6.43 17.25
C ILE A 62 2.59 -7.44 18.18
N LYS A 63 1.47 -8.05 17.76
CA LYS A 63 0.80 -9.07 18.57
C LYS A 63 1.67 -10.31 18.75
N LYS A 64 2.30 -10.81 17.68
CA LYS A 64 3.21 -11.96 17.75
C LYS A 64 4.42 -11.65 18.63
N ASP A 65 5.05 -10.51 18.42
CA ASP A 65 6.23 -10.08 19.17
C ASP A 65 5.90 -9.89 20.65
N SER A 66 4.73 -9.34 20.97
CA SER A 66 4.29 -9.18 22.37
C SER A 66 4.14 -10.53 23.08
N ILE A 67 3.65 -11.57 22.37
CA ILE A 67 3.56 -12.93 22.90
C ILE A 67 4.97 -13.49 23.12
N ALA A 68 5.84 -13.39 22.12
CA ALA A 68 7.22 -13.86 22.22
C ALA A 68 8.01 -13.17 23.35
N LEU A 69 7.86 -11.85 23.50
CA LEU A 69 8.46 -11.08 24.59
C LEU A 69 7.94 -11.54 25.96
N LYS A 70 6.65 -11.84 26.07
CA LYS A 70 6.07 -12.38 27.30
C LYS A 70 6.66 -13.75 27.63
N GLU A 71 6.82 -14.62 26.65
CA GLU A 71 7.49 -15.92 26.84
C GLU A 71 8.94 -15.75 27.27
N LEU A 72 9.68 -14.81 26.69
CA LEU A 72 11.07 -14.50 27.05
C LEU A 72 11.22 -13.78 28.40
N SER A 73 10.14 -13.18 28.93
CA SER A 73 10.18 -12.39 30.17
C SER A 73 10.31 -13.24 31.43
N ILE A 74 10.03 -14.55 31.34
CA ILE A 74 10.17 -15.50 32.44
C ILE A 74 11.47 -16.31 32.32
N PRO A 75 12.14 -16.66 33.44
CA PRO A 75 13.40 -17.41 33.41
C PRO A 75 13.33 -18.71 32.62
N GLU A 76 12.22 -19.46 32.73
CA GLU A 76 12.03 -20.73 32.02
C GLU A 76 11.97 -20.54 30.50
N GLY A 77 11.28 -19.50 30.04
CA GLY A 77 11.16 -19.20 28.62
C GLY A 77 12.46 -18.66 28.03
N LEU A 78 13.21 -17.87 28.80
CA LEU A 78 14.55 -17.43 28.42
C LEU A 78 15.54 -18.61 28.33
N GLU A 79 15.53 -19.52 29.31
CA GLU A 79 16.37 -20.72 29.31
C GLU A 79 16.01 -21.63 28.13
N LYS A 80 14.72 -21.84 27.85
CA LYS A 80 14.25 -22.60 26.69
C LYS A 80 14.75 -21.99 25.38
N TYR A 81 14.61 -20.67 25.20
CA TYR A 81 15.08 -19.97 24.01
C TYR A 81 16.59 -20.07 23.83
N ALA A 82 17.37 -19.89 24.90
CA ALA A 82 18.82 -20.04 24.90
C ALA A 82 19.27 -21.45 24.50
N ARG A 83 18.55 -22.49 24.95
CA ARG A 83 18.81 -23.89 24.60
C ARG A 83 18.45 -24.22 23.15
N GLU A 84 17.30 -23.76 22.68
CA GLU A 84 16.81 -24.09 21.34
C GLU A 84 17.52 -23.31 20.23
N LYS A 85 17.81 -22.02 20.45
CA LYS A 85 18.42 -21.15 19.42
C LYS A 85 19.94 -21.09 19.47
N TYR A 86 20.51 -21.16 20.66
CA TYR A 86 21.94 -20.98 20.87
C TYR A 86 22.63 -22.21 21.44
N HIS A 87 21.89 -23.32 21.64
CA HIS A 87 22.41 -24.58 22.19
C HIS A 87 23.18 -24.39 23.51
N MET A 88 22.77 -23.40 24.31
CA MET A 88 23.40 -23.11 25.59
C MET A 88 23.15 -24.24 26.59
N LYS A 89 24.15 -24.53 27.43
CA LYS A 89 24.11 -25.56 28.46
C LYS A 89 24.70 -25.05 29.77
N LYS A 90 24.32 -25.66 30.89
CA LYS A 90 24.99 -25.40 32.18
C LYS A 90 26.35 -26.11 32.22
N GLU A 91 27.27 -25.62 33.04
CA GLU A 91 28.65 -26.16 33.10
C GLU A 91 28.69 -27.66 33.43
N ASN A 92 27.76 -28.14 34.27
CA ASN A 92 27.65 -29.55 34.68
C ASN A 92 26.59 -30.32 33.88
N GLU A 93 26.32 -29.92 32.64
CA GLU A 93 25.30 -30.53 31.78
C GLU A 93 25.90 -31.06 30.46
N GLU A 94 25.47 -32.27 30.08
CA GLU A 94 25.78 -32.88 28.79
C GLU A 94 24.55 -32.79 27.89
N ILE A 95 24.69 -32.14 26.72
CA ILE A 95 23.63 -32.04 25.70
C ILE A 95 23.95 -33.04 24.58
N PHE A 96 22.96 -33.86 24.21
CA PHE A 96 23.02 -34.73 23.05
C PHE A 96 22.18 -34.14 21.92
N LEU A 97 22.82 -33.85 20.78
CA LEU A 97 22.15 -33.44 19.54
C LEU A 97 21.96 -34.68 18.66
N ILE A 98 20.70 -35.07 18.45
CA ILE A 98 20.35 -36.17 17.55
C ILE A 98 20.01 -35.55 16.21
N ILE A 99 20.81 -35.86 15.20
CA ILE A 99 20.62 -35.42 13.81
C ILE A 99 20.05 -36.65 13.07
N GLU A 100 18.84 -36.52 12.52
CA GLU A 100 18.27 -37.52 11.58
C GLU A 100 18.95 -37.48 10.21
#